data_AF-A0A653NLQ4-F1
#
_entry.id   AF-A0A653NLQ4-F1
#
_cell.length_a   1.000
_cell.length_b   1.000
_cell.length_c   1.000
_cell.angle_alpha   90.00
_cell.angle_beta   90.00
_cell.angle_gamma   90.00
#
_symmetry.space_group_name_H-M   'P 1'
#
loop_
_entity.id
_entity.type
_entity.pdbx_description
1 polymer ?
#
loop_
_entity_poly.entity_id
_entity_poly.type
_entity_poly.pdbx_seq_one_letter_code
_entity_poly.pdbx_strand_id
1 'polypeptide(L)'
;MTSLSPMPALAAAALALALASGPVYAQPLDIKPSAQPPAPRTAQRAFPLPPIRPAGLGMPRSDAPAQPTATAPAPTPTQEPVLTANNEPRAASPAKSSKPSTPLSKAEAVERLNTYFNSFSTLQGDFIQFAADGRRFEGKLYIQRPGKMRFEYRPPVTMEVVADGTSVAIRDRKLATQDLYSIGQTPLKFLLKEQMNLEKDSTVTGVSTKGDILSLKLEDRSTLGGTSKITLNFDLAANALRQWVVIDPQGYETSVSVYNLDTQRRPDQKNFVINYERVL
;
A
#
# COMPACT_ATOMS: atom_id res chain seq x y z
N MET A 1 -7.50 -43.19 17.75
CA MET A 1 -7.71 -42.42 16.51
C MET A 1 -9.00 -41.63 16.62
N THR A 2 -8.96 -40.36 17.03
CA THR A 2 -10.10 -39.44 16.87
C THR A 2 -9.62 -37.99 16.84
N SER A 3 -9.48 -37.49 15.61
CA SER A 3 -9.67 -36.12 15.10
C SER A 3 -9.47 -34.93 16.06
N LEU A 4 -8.33 -34.24 15.94
CA LEU A 4 -8.20 -32.83 16.30
C LEU A 4 -8.76 -31.99 15.14
N SER A 5 -9.87 -31.30 15.37
CA SER A 5 -10.42 -30.33 14.41
C SER A 5 -9.50 -29.10 14.32
N PRO A 6 -9.17 -28.59 13.12
CA PRO A 6 -8.43 -27.35 12.98
C PRO A 6 -9.35 -26.15 13.23
N MET A 7 -8.99 -25.30 14.20
CA MET A 7 -9.60 -23.98 14.43
C MET A 7 -9.36 -23.06 13.21
N PRO A 8 -10.30 -22.14 12.90
CA PRO A 8 -10.27 -21.36 11.66
C PRO A 8 -9.19 -20.28 11.64
N ALA A 9 -8.71 -20.02 10.42
CA ALA A 9 -7.64 -19.13 10.03
C ALA A 9 -7.90 -17.65 10.35
N LEU A 10 -6.96 -17.03 11.06
CA LEU A 10 -6.75 -15.59 11.18
C LEU A 10 -5.27 -15.36 11.47
N ALA A 11 -4.42 -15.46 10.44
CA ALA A 11 -3.00 -15.13 10.52
C ALA A 11 -2.47 -14.77 9.13
N ALA A 12 -3.26 -14.03 8.37
CA ALA A 12 -2.74 -13.33 7.22
C ALA A 12 -2.10 -12.04 7.74
N ALA A 13 -0.79 -11.95 7.53
CA ALA A 13 0.01 -10.75 7.60
C ALA A 13 0.43 -10.22 8.99
N ALA A 14 1.65 -10.58 9.35
CA ALA A 14 2.43 -9.82 10.34
C ALA A 14 2.85 -8.41 9.85
N LEU A 15 2.31 -7.94 8.72
CA LEU A 15 2.24 -6.51 8.43
C LEU A 15 0.88 -5.99 7.93
N ALA A 16 -0.11 -6.84 7.65
CA ALA A 16 -1.49 -6.43 7.39
C ALA A 16 -2.27 -6.64 8.68
N LEU A 17 -1.90 -5.86 9.69
CA LEU A 17 -2.48 -6.00 11.01
C LEU A 17 -3.95 -5.59 10.98
N ALA A 18 -4.80 -6.61 11.03
CA ALA A 18 -6.22 -6.49 11.28
C ALA A 18 -6.43 -5.76 12.61
N LEU A 19 -6.97 -4.54 12.55
CA LEU A 19 -7.79 -4.03 13.64
C LEU A 19 -9.22 -4.05 13.13
N ALA A 20 -9.81 -5.25 13.13
CA ALA A 20 -11.25 -5.43 13.09
C ALA A 20 -11.70 -5.77 14.51
N SER A 21 -12.67 -5.00 14.97
CA SER A 21 -13.24 -4.94 16.31
C SER A 21 -13.91 -6.25 16.76
N GLY A 22 -13.53 -6.78 17.93
CA GLY A 22 -14.37 -7.51 18.90
C GLY A 22 -14.90 -8.93 18.56
N PRO A 23 -14.83 -9.91 19.48
CA PRO A 23 -15.54 -11.17 19.30
C PRO A 23 -17.03 -11.01 19.65
N VAL A 24 -17.91 -11.27 18.68
CA VAL A 24 -19.29 -11.67 18.96
C VAL A 24 -19.24 -13.17 19.27
N TYR A 25 -19.60 -13.54 20.50
CA TYR A 25 -19.82 -14.94 20.87
C TYR A 25 -20.91 -15.54 19.97
N ALA A 26 -20.54 -16.52 19.14
CA ALA A 26 -21.50 -17.38 18.46
C ALA A 26 -22.04 -18.41 19.46
N GLN A 27 -23.34 -18.32 19.78
CA GLN A 27 -24.04 -19.41 20.46
C GLN A 27 -24.37 -20.52 19.47
N PRO A 28 -24.35 -21.80 19.87
CA PRO A 28 -24.83 -22.88 19.01
C PRO A 28 -26.35 -22.73 18.78
N LEU A 29 -26.76 -22.80 17.51
CA LEU A 29 -28.15 -22.78 17.08
C LEU A 29 -28.86 -24.07 17.50
N ASP A 30 -29.63 -24.00 18.59
CA ASP A 30 -30.71 -24.95 18.90
C ASP A 30 -31.93 -24.57 18.04
N ILE A 31 -32.22 -25.35 16.99
CA ILE A 31 -33.38 -25.13 16.12
C ILE A 31 -34.61 -25.71 16.81
N LYS A 32 -35.33 -24.87 17.56
CA LYS A 32 -36.71 -25.14 17.99
C LYS A 32 -37.66 -24.28 17.16
N PRO A 33 -38.66 -24.86 16.46
CA PRO A 33 -39.63 -24.07 15.72
C PRO A 33 -40.58 -23.39 16.72
N SER A 34 -40.47 -22.06 16.85
CA SER A 34 -41.47 -21.25 17.55
C SER A 34 -42.32 -20.55 16.49
N ALA A 35 -43.60 -20.93 16.42
CA ALA A 35 -44.61 -20.19 15.69
C ALA A 35 -44.81 -18.82 16.35
N GLN A 36 -44.68 -17.74 15.58
CA GLN A 36 -44.94 -16.37 16.03
C GLN A 36 -46.01 -15.73 15.12
N PRO A 37 -47.08 -15.12 15.68
CA PRO A 37 -48.15 -14.50 14.90
C PRO A 37 -47.71 -13.17 14.26
N PRO A 38 -48.37 -12.70 13.19
CA PRO A 38 -47.92 -11.54 12.42
C PRO A 38 -48.15 -10.22 13.18
N ALA A 39 -47.09 -9.42 13.31
CA ALA A 39 -47.15 -8.03 13.75
C ALA A 39 -47.31 -7.05 12.55
N PRO A 40 -47.97 -5.90 12.73
CA PRO A 40 -48.37 -5.01 11.64
C PRO A 40 -47.19 -4.28 10.98
N ARG A 41 -47.23 -4.18 9.65
CA ARG A 41 -46.29 -3.42 8.82
C ARG A 41 -46.43 -1.92 9.13
N THR A 42 -45.43 -1.36 9.80
CA THR A 42 -45.27 0.10 9.89
C THR A 42 -44.58 0.61 8.63
N ALA A 43 -45.17 1.68 8.08
CA ALA A 43 -44.86 2.25 6.78
C ALA A 43 -43.41 2.74 6.64
N GLN A 44 -42.85 2.49 5.47
CA GLN A 44 -41.58 3.04 5.00
C GLN A 44 -41.64 4.57 5.01
N ARG A 45 -40.71 5.22 5.73
CA ARG A 45 -40.45 6.65 5.56
C ARG A 45 -39.74 6.84 4.22
N ALA A 46 -40.42 7.47 3.26
CA ALA A 46 -39.82 7.92 2.02
C ALA A 46 -38.82 9.05 2.30
N PHE A 47 -37.60 8.92 1.78
CA PHE A 47 -36.66 10.04 1.70
C PHE A 47 -37.20 11.05 0.66
N PRO A 48 -37.26 12.36 0.96
CA PRO A 48 -37.71 13.34 -0.03
C PRO A 48 -36.68 13.43 -1.16
N LEU A 49 -37.17 13.36 -2.40
CA LEU A 49 -36.38 13.56 -3.61
C LEU A 49 -35.82 15.00 -3.65
N PRO A 50 -34.61 15.22 -4.22
CA PRO A 50 -34.12 16.56 -4.49
C PRO A 50 -34.99 17.29 -5.53
N PRO A 51 -35.04 18.63 -5.52
CA PRO A 51 -35.87 19.39 -6.45
C PRO A 51 -35.42 19.22 -7.91
N ILE A 52 -36.40 19.19 -8.82
CA ILE A 52 -36.20 19.09 -10.27
C ILE A 52 -35.59 20.39 -10.80
N ARG A 53 -34.56 20.29 -11.65
CA ARG A 53 -33.94 21.42 -12.33
C ARG A 53 -35.00 22.16 -13.19
N PRO A 54 -35.15 23.49 -13.08
CA PRO A 54 -36.14 24.23 -13.85
C PRO A 54 -35.91 24.10 -15.36
N ALA A 55 -37.00 23.92 -16.11
CA ALA A 55 -36.98 23.84 -17.56
C ALA A 55 -36.70 25.25 -18.15
N GLY A 56 -35.62 25.38 -18.93
CA GLY A 56 -35.28 26.63 -19.63
C GLY A 56 -33.82 27.09 -19.52
N LEU A 57 -32.98 26.42 -18.73
CA LEU A 57 -31.53 26.67 -18.71
C LEU A 57 -30.88 26.04 -19.95
N GLY A 58 -30.82 26.80 -21.05
CA GLY A 58 -30.09 26.41 -22.26
C GLY A 58 -30.77 26.72 -23.60
N MET A 59 -31.77 27.60 -23.68
CA MET A 59 -32.36 28.00 -24.97
C MET A 59 -31.97 29.44 -25.36
N PRO A 60 -31.65 29.68 -26.66
CA PRO A 60 -31.22 30.97 -27.16
C PRO A 60 -32.41 31.93 -27.26
N ARG A 61 -32.25 33.16 -26.77
CA ARG A 61 -33.25 34.23 -26.94
C ARG A 61 -32.83 35.07 -28.15
N SER A 62 -33.54 34.88 -29.26
CA SER A 62 -33.54 35.80 -30.40
C SER A 62 -34.82 36.63 -30.38
N ASP A 63 -34.66 37.89 -30.81
CA ASP A 63 -35.63 38.91 -31.22
C ASP A 63 -35.88 40.12 -30.28
N ALA A 64 -35.47 41.27 -30.83
CA ALA A 64 -35.71 42.66 -30.42
C ALA A 64 -36.96 43.21 -31.16
N PRO A 65 -37.49 44.42 -30.87
CA PRO A 65 -36.83 45.67 -31.30
C PRO A 65 -37.10 46.94 -30.43
N ALA A 66 -36.39 48.03 -30.80
CA ALA A 66 -36.66 49.48 -30.62
C ALA A 66 -35.66 50.29 -29.74
N GLN A 67 -34.78 51.01 -30.45
CA GLN A 67 -33.77 52.03 -30.06
C GLN A 67 -34.35 53.48 -30.15
N PRO A 68 -33.64 54.62 -29.87
CA PRO A 68 -32.17 54.87 -29.75
C PRO A 68 -31.76 55.73 -28.50
N THR A 69 -30.50 56.06 -28.15
CA THR A 69 -29.44 56.74 -28.91
C THR A 69 -28.10 56.80 -28.12
N ALA A 70 -26.97 56.77 -28.86
CA ALA A 70 -25.64 57.36 -28.60
C ALA A 70 -24.76 56.75 -27.46
N THR A 71 -23.49 56.35 -27.63
CA THR A 71 -22.43 56.72 -28.59
C THR A 71 -21.37 55.59 -28.71
N ALA A 72 -20.78 55.46 -29.90
CA ALA A 72 -19.88 54.43 -30.47
C ALA A 72 -18.43 54.37 -29.88
N PRO A 73 -17.49 53.56 -30.42
CA PRO A 73 -17.53 52.16 -30.90
C PRO A 73 -16.39 51.28 -30.32
N ALA A 74 -16.62 49.97 -30.21
CA ALA A 74 -15.64 48.94 -30.59
C ALA A 74 -16.01 48.54 -32.07
N PRO A 75 -15.21 47.82 -32.91
CA PRO A 75 -14.66 46.52 -32.49
C PRO A 75 -13.53 45.85 -33.36
N THR A 76 -13.19 44.63 -32.95
CA THR A 76 -12.78 43.42 -33.71
C THR A 76 -11.46 43.34 -34.51
N PRO A 77 -10.72 42.20 -34.40
CA PRO A 77 -9.56 41.84 -35.23
C PRO A 77 -9.94 41.15 -36.55
N THR A 78 -9.21 41.40 -37.66
CA THR A 78 -8.90 40.47 -38.79
C THR A 78 -7.95 41.12 -39.82
N GLN A 79 -6.77 40.49 -40.00
CA GLN A 79 -5.88 40.30 -41.19
C GLN A 79 -5.16 41.43 -41.99
N GLU A 80 -3.83 41.20 -42.11
CA GLU A 80 -2.83 41.40 -43.21
C GLU A 80 -2.45 42.83 -43.70
N PRO A 81 -1.22 43.13 -44.25
CA PRO A 81 -0.09 42.27 -44.67
C PRO A 81 1.35 42.75 -44.28
N VAL A 82 2.35 41.89 -44.59
CA VAL A 82 3.79 42.12 -44.92
C VAL A 82 4.72 42.96 -44.02
N LEU A 83 5.75 42.32 -43.47
CA LEU A 83 7.14 42.76 -43.65
C LEU A 83 8.05 41.56 -43.93
N THR A 84 8.76 41.69 -45.04
CA THR A 84 9.65 40.76 -45.69
C THR A 84 10.94 40.54 -44.91
N ALA A 85 11.47 39.32 -45.03
CA ALA A 85 12.89 38.96 -45.00
C ALA A 85 13.71 39.31 -43.75
N ASN A 86 14.10 38.28 -43.00
CA ASN A 86 15.44 37.73 -43.18
C ASN A 86 15.53 36.31 -42.63
N ASN A 87 15.95 35.42 -43.53
CA ASN A 87 16.12 33.99 -43.34
C ASN A 87 17.57 33.77 -42.86
N GLU A 88 17.77 33.59 -41.57
CA GLU A 88 19.02 33.07 -41.01
C GLU A 88 18.70 31.84 -40.13
N PRO A 89 19.38 30.71 -40.33
CA PRO A 89 19.02 29.45 -39.70
C PRO A 89 19.48 29.47 -38.24
N ARG A 90 18.58 29.83 -37.31
CA ARG A 90 18.78 29.54 -35.89
C ARG A 90 18.74 28.03 -35.73
N ALA A 91 19.93 27.44 -35.65
CA ALA A 91 20.17 26.03 -35.38
C ALA A 91 19.16 25.50 -34.35
N ALA A 92 18.33 24.55 -34.79
CA ALA A 92 17.50 23.75 -33.93
C ALA A 92 18.42 23.12 -32.88
N SER A 93 18.32 23.61 -31.64
CA SER A 93 18.89 22.90 -30.51
C SER A 93 18.22 21.53 -30.48
N PRO A 94 18.97 20.42 -30.55
CA PRO A 94 18.36 19.10 -30.56
C PRO A 94 17.61 18.95 -29.24
N ALA A 95 16.29 18.84 -29.33
CA ALA A 95 15.48 18.30 -28.26
C ALA A 95 16.13 16.97 -27.88
N LYS A 96 16.74 16.91 -26.68
CA LYS A 96 17.32 15.69 -26.13
C LYS A 96 16.21 14.66 -26.17
N SER A 97 16.29 13.74 -27.12
CA SER A 97 15.46 12.56 -27.17
C SER A 97 15.65 11.86 -25.83
N SER A 98 14.62 11.87 -24.98
CA SER A 98 14.56 10.98 -23.83
C SER A 98 14.62 9.58 -24.41
N LYS A 99 15.81 8.96 -24.36
CA LYS A 99 15.99 7.56 -24.75
C LYS A 99 14.92 6.76 -24.01
N PRO A 100 14.15 5.90 -24.70
CA PRO A 100 13.32 4.95 -23.99
C PRO A 100 14.25 4.13 -23.08
N SER A 101 14.03 4.22 -21.78
CA SER A 101 14.72 3.38 -20.81
C SER A 101 14.42 1.94 -21.21
N THR A 102 15.43 1.22 -21.71
CA THR A 102 15.26 -0.21 -22.00
C THR A 102 14.80 -0.88 -20.70
N PRO A 103 13.69 -1.63 -20.72
CA PRO A 103 13.23 -2.31 -19.52
C PRO A 103 14.33 -3.26 -19.04
N LEU A 104 14.69 -3.17 -17.76
CA LEU A 104 15.67 -4.09 -17.17
C LEU A 104 15.19 -5.53 -17.35
N SER A 105 16.12 -6.43 -17.68
CA SER A 105 15.80 -7.85 -17.71
C SER A 105 15.48 -8.37 -16.30
N LYS A 106 14.82 -9.53 -16.24
CA LYS A 106 14.51 -10.18 -14.97
C LYS A 106 15.77 -10.49 -14.14
N ALA A 107 16.82 -10.97 -14.79
CA ALA A 107 18.08 -11.31 -14.13
C ALA A 107 18.76 -10.08 -13.51
N GLU A 108 18.87 -8.99 -14.28
CA GLU A 108 19.47 -7.73 -13.80
C GLU A 108 18.67 -7.14 -12.63
N ALA A 109 17.34 -7.18 -12.69
CA ALA A 109 16.48 -6.69 -11.62
C ALA A 109 16.69 -7.48 -10.33
N VAL A 110 16.71 -8.81 -10.42
CA VAL A 110 16.93 -9.69 -9.27
C VAL A 110 18.32 -9.50 -8.67
N GLU A 111 19.35 -9.43 -9.50
CA GLU A 111 20.73 -9.19 -9.06
C GLU A 111 20.86 -7.85 -8.33
N ARG A 112 20.24 -6.79 -8.84
CA ARG A 112 20.25 -5.47 -8.20
C ARG A 112 19.58 -5.47 -6.84
N LEU A 113 18.41 -6.11 -6.71
CA LEU A 113 17.74 -6.22 -5.41
C LEU A 113 18.52 -7.12 -4.43
N ASN A 114 19.07 -8.25 -4.90
CA ASN A 114 19.95 -9.10 -4.07
C ASN A 114 21.15 -8.31 -3.56
N THR A 115 21.83 -7.57 -4.43
CA THR A 115 22.95 -6.69 -4.08
C THR A 115 22.54 -5.65 -3.04
N TYR A 116 21.42 -4.97 -3.26
CA TYR A 116 20.90 -3.99 -2.31
C TYR A 116 20.63 -4.61 -0.93
N PHE A 117 19.85 -5.68 -0.87
CA PHE A 117 19.53 -6.32 0.40
C PHE A 117 20.80 -6.78 1.08
N ASN A 118 21.75 -7.41 0.38
CA ASN A 118 22.99 -7.91 0.96
C ASN A 118 24.02 -6.80 1.33
N SER A 119 23.79 -5.54 0.96
CA SER A 119 24.71 -4.43 1.25
C SER A 119 24.69 -3.93 2.70
N PHE A 120 23.67 -4.24 3.50
CA PHE A 120 23.52 -3.72 4.87
C PHE A 120 23.10 -4.77 5.88
N SER A 121 23.80 -4.93 7.00
CA SER A 121 23.33 -5.81 8.09
C SER A 121 22.32 -5.12 9.00
N THR A 122 22.32 -3.80 9.02
CA THR A 122 21.42 -2.96 9.83
C THR A 122 20.71 -1.95 8.96
N LEU A 123 19.47 -1.63 9.30
CA LEU A 123 18.72 -0.56 8.68
C LEU A 123 17.77 0.04 9.71
N GLN A 124 17.69 1.35 9.74
CA GLN A 124 16.68 2.08 10.50
C GLN A 124 16.07 3.17 9.63
N GLY A 125 14.82 3.52 9.90
CA GLY A 125 14.17 4.61 9.17
C GLY A 125 12.75 4.82 9.62
N ASP A 126 12.02 5.57 8.81
CA ASP A 126 10.59 5.81 8.98
C ASP A 126 9.80 4.98 7.97
N PHE A 127 8.57 4.63 8.33
CA PHE A 127 7.63 4.00 7.40
C PHE A 127 6.27 4.70 7.40
N ILE A 128 5.55 4.56 6.29
CA ILE A 128 4.11 4.78 6.17
C ILE A 128 3.52 3.49 5.63
N GLN A 129 2.48 2.99 6.27
CA GLN A 129 1.73 1.83 5.83
C GLN A 129 0.30 2.22 5.49
N PHE A 130 -0.24 1.61 4.45
CA PHE A 130 -1.69 1.56 4.21
C PHE A 130 -2.15 0.13 4.36
N ALA A 131 -3.08 -0.10 5.28
CA ALA A 131 -3.72 -1.40 5.48
C ALA A 131 -4.84 -1.62 4.45
N ALA A 132 -5.37 -2.84 4.38
CA ALA A 132 -6.39 -3.21 3.41
C ALA A 132 -7.73 -2.47 3.59
N ASP A 133 -7.97 -1.96 4.79
CA ASP A 133 -9.12 -1.11 5.11
C ASP A 133 -8.90 0.39 4.76
N GLY A 134 -7.75 0.72 4.16
CA GLY A 134 -7.37 2.07 3.78
C GLY A 134 -6.79 2.92 4.90
N ARG A 135 -6.69 2.40 6.13
CA ARG A 135 -6.09 3.16 7.25
C ARG A 135 -4.61 3.37 7.01
N ARG A 136 -4.18 4.60 7.31
CA ARG A 136 -2.79 5.03 7.23
C ARG A 136 -2.13 4.92 8.61
N PHE A 137 -1.02 4.22 8.64
CA PHE A 137 -0.15 4.08 9.79
C PHE A 137 1.23 4.63 9.48
N GLU A 138 1.94 5.06 10.50
CA GLU A 138 3.32 5.54 10.36
C GLU A 138 4.10 5.20 11.61
N GLY A 139 5.42 5.14 11.48
CA GLY A 139 6.25 4.61 12.54
C GLY A 139 7.73 4.58 12.23
N LYS A 140 8.48 3.94 13.13
CA LYS A 140 9.89 3.65 12.97
C LYS A 140 10.08 2.19 12.60
N LEU A 141 10.98 1.96 11.65
CA LEU A 141 11.44 0.64 11.25
C LEU A 141 12.86 0.46 11.76
N TYR A 142 13.11 -0.68 12.40
CA TYR A 142 14.44 -1.14 12.76
C TYR A 142 14.63 -2.54 12.20
N ILE A 143 15.80 -2.80 11.61
CA ILE A 143 16.19 -4.09 11.08
C ILE A 143 17.63 -4.36 11.53
N GLN A 144 17.85 -5.56 12.03
CA GLN A 144 19.18 -6.10 12.26
C GLN A 144 19.18 -7.56 11.80
N ARG A 145 19.87 -7.82 10.69
CA ARG A 145 19.95 -9.15 10.13
C ARG A 145 21.01 -9.98 10.87
N PRO A 146 20.80 -11.30 10.99
CA PRO A 146 19.63 -12.05 10.56
C PRO A 146 18.45 -11.95 11.53
N GLY A 147 17.23 -11.94 10.97
CA GLY A 147 16.00 -12.29 11.66
C GLY A 147 15.40 -11.24 12.60
N LYS A 148 16.12 -10.17 12.95
CA LYS A 148 15.62 -9.16 13.90
C LYS A 148 15.03 -7.95 13.21
N MET A 149 13.87 -7.53 13.68
CA MET A 149 13.16 -6.36 13.16
C MET A 149 12.15 -5.81 14.15
N ARG A 150 11.85 -4.53 14.04
CA ARG A 150 10.77 -3.88 14.81
C ARG A 150 10.06 -2.86 13.93
N PHE A 151 8.74 -2.98 13.84
CA PHE A 151 7.84 -1.90 13.43
C PHE A 151 7.23 -1.28 14.69
N GLU A 152 7.58 -0.03 14.94
CA GLU A 152 7.07 0.73 16.05
C GLU A 152 6.14 1.82 15.52
N TYR A 153 4.84 1.67 15.77
CA TYR A 153 3.84 2.60 15.28
C TYR A 153 3.86 3.88 16.12
N ARG A 154 3.65 5.03 15.47
CA ARG A 154 3.53 6.32 16.17
C ARG A 154 2.17 6.41 16.87
N PRO A 155 2.09 7.09 18.04
CA PRO A 155 0.83 7.42 18.68
C PRO A 155 -0.17 8.08 17.72
N PRO A 156 -1.49 7.84 17.87
CA PRO A 156 -2.14 7.17 19.00
C PRO A 156 -2.13 5.63 18.93
N VAL A 157 -1.53 5.04 17.89
CA VAL A 157 -1.45 3.59 17.73
C VAL A 157 -0.40 3.03 18.69
N THR A 158 -0.82 2.10 19.55
CA THR A 158 0.01 1.47 20.59
C THR A 158 0.57 0.11 20.17
N MET A 159 0.47 -0.18 18.88
CA MET A 159 0.84 -1.45 18.30
C MET A 159 2.35 -1.50 18.02
N GLU A 160 2.94 -2.69 18.17
CA GLU A 160 4.30 -2.97 17.71
C GLU A 160 4.39 -4.37 17.11
N VAL A 161 5.24 -4.52 16.10
CA VAL A 161 5.62 -5.84 15.57
C VAL A 161 7.10 -6.03 15.83
N VAL A 162 7.47 -7.08 16.55
CA VAL A 162 8.85 -7.36 16.96
C VAL A 162 9.24 -8.74 16.47
N ALA A 163 10.37 -8.86 15.78
CA ALA A 163 10.99 -10.11 15.40
C ALA A 163 12.34 -10.24 16.13
N ASP A 164 12.57 -11.39 16.78
CA ASP A 164 13.77 -11.62 17.60
C ASP A 164 14.84 -12.50 16.93
N GLY A 165 14.54 -13.01 15.73
CA GLY A 165 15.36 -13.97 15.01
C GLY A 165 14.63 -15.26 14.68
N THR A 166 13.68 -15.67 15.53
CA THR A 166 12.97 -16.95 15.42
C THR A 166 11.47 -16.73 15.31
N SER A 167 10.95 -15.80 16.11
CA SER A 167 9.53 -15.52 16.22
C SER A 167 9.23 -14.07 15.90
N VAL A 168 7.97 -13.82 15.56
CA VAL A 168 7.38 -12.51 15.34
C VAL A 168 6.25 -12.34 16.33
N ALA A 169 6.36 -11.36 17.20
CA ALA A 169 5.32 -10.96 18.13
C ALA A 169 4.61 -9.71 17.60
N ILE A 170 3.29 -9.76 17.56
CA ILE A 170 2.41 -8.62 17.31
C ILE A 170 1.81 -8.24 18.64
N ARG A 171 2.00 -6.99 19.08
CA ARG A 171 1.58 -6.55 20.42
C ARG A 171 0.75 -5.29 20.34
N ASP A 172 -0.24 -5.20 21.22
CA ASP A 172 -0.87 -3.93 21.57
C ASP A 172 -0.49 -3.57 23.02
N ARG A 173 0.32 -2.51 23.17
CA ARG A 173 0.79 -2.06 24.48
C ARG A 173 -0.34 -1.53 25.38
N LYS A 174 -1.44 -1.07 24.80
CA LYS A 174 -2.59 -0.55 25.56
C LYS A 174 -3.46 -1.68 26.08
N LEU A 175 -3.62 -2.75 25.30
CA LEU A 175 -4.45 -3.90 25.65
C LEU A 175 -3.66 -5.03 26.32
N ALA A 176 -2.34 -4.90 26.40
CA ALA A 176 -1.42 -5.93 26.92
C ALA A 176 -1.59 -7.29 26.20
N THR A 177 -1.97 -7.28 24.92
CA THR A 177 -2.11 -8.48 24.10
C THR A 177 -0.84 -8.75 23.31
N GLN A 178 -0.55 -10.03 23.07
CA GLN A 178 0.58 -10.47 22.27
C GLN A 178 0.20 -11.73 21.49
N ASP A 179 0.26 -11.65 20.17
CA ASP A 179 0.14 -12.78 19.26
C ASP A 179 1.52 -13.17 18.72
N LEU A 180 1.86 -14.46 18.76
CA LEU A 180 3.19 -14.96 18.42
C LEU A 180 3.14 -15.90 17.22
N TYR A 181 4.02 -15.67 16.27
CA TYR A 181 4.14 -16.44 15.02
C TYR A 181 5.60 -16.83 14.77
N SER A 182 5.83 -17.89 13.98
CA SER A 182 7.18 -18.21 13.51
C SER A 182 7.58 -17.28 12.36
N ILE A 183 8.81 -16.77 12.34
CA ILE A 183 9.27 -15.82 11.30
C ILE A 183 9.11 -16.36 9.87
N GLY A 184 9.36 -17.65 9.66
CA GLY A 184 9.26 -18.32 8.36
C GLY A 184 7.83 -18.42 7.80
N GLN A 185 6.82 -18.17 8.64
CA GLN A 185 5.41 -18.13 8.24
C GLN A 185 4.99 -16.76 7.70
N THR A 186 5.82 -15.74 7.88
CA THR A 186 5.49 -14.38 7.47
C THR A 186 5.96 -14.09 6.05
N PRO A 187 5.16 -13.39 5.22
CA PRO A 187 5.59 -12.94 3.90
C PRO A 187 6.80 -11.99 3.94
N LEU A 188 7.12 -11.39 5.09
CA LEU A 188 8.24 -10.46 5.28
C LEU A 188 9.60 -11.14 5.41
N LYS A 189 9.65 -12.48 5.47
CA LYS A 189 10.87 -13.25 5.71
C LYS A 189 12.03 -12.86 4.78
N PHE A 190 11.74 -12.41 3.56
CA PHE A 190 12.76 -11.95 2.62
C PHE A 190 13.62 -10.82 3.21
N LEU A 191 13.04 -9.83 3.91
CA LEU A 191 13.78 -8.71 4.50
C LEU A 191 14.76 -9.14 5.61
N LEU A 192 14.58 -10.33 6.16
CA LEU A 192 15.19 -10.75 7.42
C LEU A 192 16.29 -11.80 7.25
N LYS A 193 16.41 -12.43 6.08
CA LYS A 193 17.45 -13.46 5.87
C LYS A 193 18.85 -12.85 5.93
N GLU A 194 19.78 -13.65 6.44
CA GLU A 194 21.21 -13.28 6.48
C GLU A 194 21.74 -12.98 5.08
N GLN A 195 21.48 -13.89 4.15
CA GLN A 195 21.79 -13.76 2.74
C GLN A 195 20.49 -13.87 1.95
N MET A 196 20.17 -12.83 1.21
CA MET A 196 19.02 -12.83 0.31
C MET A 196 19.43 -13.46 -1.02
N ASN A 197 18.66 -14.45 -1.47
CA ASN A 197 18.65 -14.88 -2.86
C ASN A 197 17.20 -15.00 -3.35
N LEU A 198 16.72 -13.95 -4.02
CA LEU A 198 15.34 -13.88 -4.52
C LEU A 198 14.96 -14.99 -5.51
N GLU A 199 15.93 -15.61 -6.20
CA GLU A 199 15.65 -16.72 -7.14
C GLU A 199 15.43 -18.06 -6.43
N LYS A 200 16.08 -18.25 -5.28
CA LYS A 200 15.98 -19.47 -4.47
C LYS A 200 14.87 -19.37 -3.42
N ASP A 201 14.64 -18.17 -2.91
CA ASP A 201 13.78 -17.93 -1.76
C ASP A 201 12.34 -17.56 -2.14
N SER A 202 12.07 -17.23 -3.40
CA SER A 202 10.76 -16.80 -3.88
C SER A 202 10.57 -17.10 -5.37
N THR A 203 9.31 -17.14 -5.82
CA THR A 203 9.01 -17.29 -7.24
C THR A 203 8.89 -15.90 -7.87
N VAL A 204 9.86 -15.50 -8.68
CA VAL A 204 9.80 -14.22 -9.42
C VAL A 204 8.84 -14.35 -10.60
N THR A 205 7.67 -13.69 -10.49
CA THR A 205 6.58 -13.77 -11.47
C THR A 205 6.61 -12.65 -12.51
N GLY A 206 7.32 -11.55 -12.26
CA GLY A 206 7.42 -10.49 -13.25
C GLY A 206 8.34 -9.35 -12.85
N VAL A 207 8.78 -8.61 -13.87
CA VAL A 207 9.57 -7.38 -13.71
C VAL A 207 8.98 -6.32 -14.62
N SER A 208 8.90 -5.10 -14.11
CA SER A 208 8.52 -3.93 -14.90
C SER A 208 9.31 -2.72 -14.43
N THR A 209 9.71 -1.87 -15.36
CA THR A 209 10.38 -0.59 -15.06
C THR A 209 9.51 0.55 -15.57
N LYS A 210 9.24 1.55 -14.74
CA LYS A 210 8.49 2.76 -15.11
C LYS A 210 9.23 3.98 -14.57
N GLY A 211 9.80 4.79 -15.47
CA GLY A 211 10.70 5.87 -15.08
C GLY A 211 11.89 5.31 -14.30
N ASP A 212 12.14 5.85 -13.12
CA ASP A 212 13.22 5.41 -12.22
C ASP A 212 12.79 4.31 -11.23
N ILE A 213 11.57 3.80 -11.33
CA ILE A 213 11.06 2.75 -10.44
C ILE A 213 11.12 1.38 -11.14
N LEU A 214 11.90 0.49 -10.54
CA LEU A 214 11.91 -0.94 -10.84
C LEU A 214 10.95 -1.67 -9.90
N SER A 215 9.94 -2.34 -10.47
CA SER A 215 9.00 -3.17 -9.74
C SER A 215 9.27 -4.64 -9.99
N LEU A 216 9.62 -5.38 -8.93
CA LEU A 216 9.81 -6.83 -8.94
C LEU A 216 8.60 -7.51 -8.28
N LYS A 217 7.92 -8.40 -9.01
CA LYS A 217 6.79 -9.20 -8.52
C LYS A 217 7.27 -10.59 -8.12
N LEU A 218 6.89 -10.99 -6.92
CA LEU A 218 7.27 -12.23 -6.26
C LEU A 218 6.00 -12.94 -5.77
N GLU A 219 6.05 -14.26 -5.75
CA GLU A 219 5.10 -15.08 -5.01
C GLU A 219 5.82 -15.80 -3.89
N ASP A 220 5.24 -15.72 -2.69
CA ASP A 220 5.70 -16.44 -1.52
C ASP A 220 4.62 -17.42 -1.04
N ARG A 221 4.98 -18.70 -1.01
CA ARG A 221 4.11 -19.75 -0.45
C ARG A 221 4.36 -19.83 1.05
N SER A 222 3.42 -19.33 1.84
CA SER A 222 3.50 -19.43 3.30
C SER A 222 3.08 -20.83 3.77
N THR A 223 3.72 -21.30 4.83
CA THR A 223 3.34 -22.55 5.52
C THR A 223 2.02 -22.43 6.30
N LEU A 224 1.49 -21.21 6.47
CA LEU A 224 0.17 -20.95 7.06
C LEU A 224 -1.00 -21.08 6.07
N GLY A 225 -0.73 -21.53 4.84
CA GLY A 225 -1.73 -21.77 3.82
C GLY A 225 -1.88 -20.58 2.87
N GLY A 226 -1.78 -20.88 1.58
CA GLY A 226 -1.94 -19.91 0.51
C GLY A 226 -0.63 -19.29 -0.01
N THR A 227 -0.78 -18.52 -1.08
CA THR A 227 0.30 -17.82 -1.76
C THR A 227 0.08 -16.32 -1.63
N SER A 228 1.04 -15.62 -1.02
CA SER A 228 1.05 -14.16 -0.99
C SER A 228 1.78 -13.63 -2.23
N LYS A 229 1.29 -12.52 -2.78
CA LYS A 229 1.97 -11.78 -3.86
C LYS A 229 2.68 -10.59 -3.26
N ILE A 230 3.97 -10.45 -3.51
CA ILE A 230 4.77 -9.32 -3.07
C ILE A 230 5.23 -8.52 -4.28
N THR A 231 5.07 -7.21 -4.23
CA THR A 231 5.68 -6.29 -5.21
C THR A 231 6.68 -5.41 -4.49
N LEU A 232 7.94 -5.46 -4.92
CA LEU A 232 9.03 -4.61 -4.40
C LEU A 232 9.27 -3.46 -5.38
N ASN A 233 9.15 -2.23 -4.89
CA ASN A 233 9.39 -1.01 -5.66
C ASN A 233 10.74 -0.42 -5.26
N PHE A 234 11.68 -0.51 -6.19
CA PHE A 234 13.06 -0.09 -6.04
C PHE A 234 13.32 1.17 -6.87
N ASP A 235 13.93 2.17 -6.24
CA ASP A 235 14.32 3.43 -6.88
C ASP A 235 15.73 3.27 -7.45
N LEU A 236 15.82 3.30 -8.77
CA LEU A 236 17.05 3.12 -9.54
C LEU A 236 18.02 4.29 -9.39
N ALA A 237 17.50 5.51 -9.17
CA ALA A 237 18.32 6.70 -9.03
C ALA A 237 18.96 6.78 -7.64
N ALA A 238 18.19 6.46 -6.59
CA ALA A 238 18.70 6.42 -5.23
C ALA A 238 19.35 5.08 -4.84
N ASN A 239 19.24 4.06 -5.70
CA ASN A 239 19.69 2.70 -5.45
C ASN A 239 19.14 2.14 -4.12
N ALA A 240 17.84 2.34 -3.87
CA ALA A 240 17.20 2.00 -2.61
C ALA A 240 15.78 1.43 -2.78
N LEU A 241 15.41 0.47 -1.92
CA LEU A 241 14.02 0.03 -1.82
C LEU A 241 13.19 1.14 -1.18
N ARG A 242 12.09 1.54 -1.84
CA ARG A 242 11.20 2.60 -1.37
C ARG A 242 9.89 2.07 -0.83
N GLN A 243 9.38 1.00 -1.40
CA GLN A 243 8.08 0.47 -1.02
C GLN A 243 8.02 -1.03 -1.29
N TRP A 244 7.21 -1.72 -0.49
CA TRP A 244 6.69 -3.02 -0.86
C TRP A 244 5.17 -3.07 -0.69
N VAL A 245 4.54 -3.93 -1.48
CA VAL A 245 3.11 -4.24 -1.40
C VAL A 245 2.96 -5.73 -1.21
N VAL A 246 2.15 -6.14 -0.25
CA VAL A 246 1.80 -7.54 0.00
C VAL A 246 0.31 -7.69 -0.23
N ILE A 247 -0.06 -8.65 -1.07
CA ILE A 247 -1.44 -9.12 -1.21
C ILE A 247 -1.46 -10.53 -0.65
N ASP A 248 -2.25 -10.74 0.39
CA ASP A 248 -2.35 -12.04 1.04
C ASP A 248 -3.25 -13.02 0.24
N PRO A 249 -3.33 -14.30 0.64
CA PRO A 249 -4.16 -15.30 -0.04
C PRO A 249 -5.67 -14.97 -0.04
N GLN A 250 -6.12 -14.14 0.89
CA GLN A 250 -7.50 -13.67 1.03
C GLN A 250 -7.77 -12.43 0.15
N GLY A 251 -6.72 -11.83 -0.42
CA GLY A 251 -6.80 -10.66 -1.28
C GLY A 251 -6.66 -9.33 -0.54
N TYR A 252 -6.34 -9.34 0.77
CA TYR A 252 -6.08 -8.10 1.49
C TYR A 252 -4.73 -7.52 1.08
N GLU A 253 -4.76 -6.27 0.61
CA GLU A 253 -3.57 -5.54 0.20
C GLU A 253 -3.02 -4.70 1.35
N THR A 254 -1.72 -4.74 1.54
CA THR A 254 -1.02 -3.82 2.43
C THR A 254 0.21 -3.28 1.75
N SER A 255 0.35 -1.96 1.76
CA SER A 255 1.51 -1.28 1.20
C SER A 255 2.31 -0.60 2.30
N VAL A 256 3.63 -0.60 2.15
CA VAL A 256 4.54 0.05 3.10
C VAL A 256 5.59 0.81 2.31
N SER A 257 5.66 2.09 2.57
CA SER A 257 6.69 2.98 2.05
C SER A 257 7.70 3.27 3.15
N VAL A 258 8.99 3.26 2.82
CA VAL A 258 10.08 3.54 3.75
C VAL A 258 10.92 4.72 3.28
N TYR A 259 11.38 5.53 4.23
CA TYR A 259 12.13 6.76 3.98
C TYR A 259 13.05 7.06 5.16
N ASN A 260 13.94 8.06 5.00
CA ASN A 260 14.98 8.41 5.97
C ASN A 260 15.83 7.20 6.41
N LEU A 261 16.21 6.37 5.44
CA LEU A 261 16.94 5.13 5.71
C LEU A 261 18.39 5.41 6.09
N ASP A 262 18.83 4.83 7.19
CA ASP A 262 20.21 4.80 7.65
C ASP A 262 20.63 3.34 7.84
N THR A 263 21.62 2.92 7.05
CA THR A 263 22.14 1.54 7.06
C THR A 263 23.40 1.38 7.90
N GLN A 264 23.96 2.48 8.41
CA GLN A 264 25.21 2.50 9.17
C GLN A 264 24.96 2.50 10.68
N ARG A 265 23.85 3.11 11.12
CA ARG A 265 23.50 3.11 12.54
C ARG A 265 22.98 1.75 12.98
N ARG A 266 23.55 1.24 14.06
CA ARG A 266 23.11 0.02 14.73
C ARG A 266 21.92 0.31 15.65
N PRO A 267 20.76 -0.37 15.47
CA PRO A 267 19.66 -0.29 16.42
C PRO A 267 20.04 -0.86 17.80
N ASP A 268 19.37 -0.40 18.85
CA ASP A 268 19.52 -0.95 20.20
C ASP A 268 18.97 -2.39 20.24
N GLN A 269 19.70 -3.32 20.86
CA GLN A 269 19.28 -4.72 20.94
C GLN A 269 17.94 -4.91 21.68
N LYS A 270 17.61 -4.01 22.62
CA LYS A 270 16.33 -4.07 23.35
C LYS A 270 15.11 -3.94 22.43
N ASN A 271 15.28 -3.36 21.23
CA ASN A 271 14.21 -3.22 20.25
C ASN A 271 13.70 -4.57 19.73
N PHE A 272 14.48 -5.64 19.90
CA PHE A 272 14.20 -6.95 19.30
C PHE A 272 13.84 -8.02 20.32
N VAL A 273 13.50 -7.63 21.55
CA VAL A 273 13.21 -8.59 22.63
C VAL A 273 11.74 -8.95 22.65
N ILE A 274 11.47 -10.26 22.54
CA ILE A 274 10.15 -10.83 22.77
C ILE A 274 10.08 -11.39 24.20
N ASN A 275 9.13 -10.93 25.02
CA ASN A 275 8.81 -11.58 26.29
C ASN A 275 7.80 -12.69 26.00
N TYR A 276 8.17 -13.92 26.33
CA TYR A 276 7.36 -15.12 26.12
C TYR A 276 6.47 -15.44 27.33
N GLU A 277 6.70 -14.79 28.46
CA GLU A 277 5.86 -14.94 29.63
C GLU A 277 4.51 -14.30 29.34
N ARG A 278 3.48 -15.15 29.25
CA ARG A 278 2.10 -14.74 29.04
C ARG A 278 1.72 -13.89 30.26
N VAL A 279 1.44 -12.60 30.05
CA VAL A 279 0.80 -11.78 31.08
C VAL A 279 -0.61 -12.36 31.23
N LEU A 280 -0.80 -13.17 32.28
CA LEU A 280 -2.08 -13.78 32.65
C LEU A 280 -2.93 -12.77 33.43
#